data_AF-A0A2E1NL45-F1
#
_entry.id   AF-A0A2E1NL45-F1
#
_cell.length_a   1.000
_cell.length_b   1.000
_cell.length_c   1.000
_cell.angle_alpha   90.00
_cell.angle_beta   90.00
_cell.angle_gamma   90.00
#
_symmetry.space_group_name_H-M   'P 1'
#
loop_
_entity.id
_entity.type
_entity.pdbx_description
1 polymer ?
#
loop_
_entity_poly.entity_id
_entity_poly.type
_entity_poly.pdbx_seq_one_letter_code
_entity_poly.pdbx_strand_id
1 'polypeptide(L)'
;MFRLIFLLSLFVANNSSAQPLLTEDDLYKLRNFAGVAAPSNSMTSLDLSGNVLRVKSGDTLGQIVETYYVGSGVNKDFLAQVIVSKNPTAFRRGNPNWMMAGAALRLPDGSDLVDYIMPEESEKPSTEMRDWVSYP
;
A
#
# COMPACT_ATOMS: atom_id res chain seq x y z
N MET A 1 32.15 -23.89 59.10
CA MET A 1 31.62 -25.27 58.97
C MET A 1 30.83 -25.37 57.66
N PHE A 2 31.14 -26.41 56.87
CA PHE A 2 30.39 -27.08 55.78
C PHE A 2 29.24 -26.30 55.07
N ARG A 3 29.43 -25.90 53.80
CA ARG A 3 29.03 -26.63 52.57
C ARG A 3 27.52 -26.79 52.38
N LEU A 4 26.95 -26.11 51.37
CA LEU A 4 26.16 -26.78 50.35
C LEU A 4 26.10 -25.94 49.06
N ILE A 5 26.63 -26.53 48.00
CA ILE A 5 26.43 -26.11 46.60
C ILE A 5 25.01 -26.54 46.22
N PHE A 6 24.23 -25.64 45.65
CA PHE A 6 23.11 -26.04 44.79
C PHE A 6 23.25 -25.32 43.44
N LEU A 7 23.70 -26.08 42.45
CA LEU A 7 23.56 -25.76 41.04
C LEU A 7 22.07 -25.80 40.68
N LEU A 8 21.52 -24.70 40.15
CA LEU A 8 20.37 -24.80 39.28
C LEU A 8 20.54 -23.89 38.07
N SER A 9 20.60 -24.54 36.91
CA SER A 9 20.76 -23.99 35.58
C SER A 9 19.56 -23.15 35.13
N LEU A 10 19.89 -22.17 34.28
CA LEU A 10 19.09 -21.42 33.29
C LEU A 10 17.59 -21.74 33.15
N PHE A 11 16.78 -20.67 33.12
CA PHE A 11 15.82 -20.50 32.03
C PHE A 11 15.62 -19.01 31.71
N VAL A 12 16.22 -18.55 30.61
CA VAL A 12 15.82 -17.30 29.95
C VAL A 12 14.51 -17.58 29.24
N ALA A 13 13.41 -17.02 29.73
CA ALA A 13 12.16 -16.96 28.99
C ALA A 13 11.99 -15.53 28.44
N ASN A 14 12.51 -15.30 27.24
CA ASN A 14 12.01 -14.20 26.40
C ASN A 14 10.75 -14.71 25.69
N ASN A 15 9.58 -14.52 26.30
CA ASN A 15 8.30 -14.76 25.64
C ASN A 15 7.73 -13.43 25.16
N SER A 16 8.22 -12.95 24.02
CA SER A 16 7.45 -12.02 23.19
C SER A 16 6.39 -12.84 22.47
N SER A 17 5.25 -13.07 23.12
CA SER A 17 4.05 -13.55 22.47
C SER A 17 3.51 -12.44 21.57
N ALA A 18 4.08 -12.31 20.38
CA ALA A 18 3.42 -11.63 19.27
C ALA A 18 2.10 -12.36 19.03
N GLN A 19 0.97 -11.67 19.23
CA GLN A 19 -0.32 -12.22 18.87
C GLN A 19 -0.36 -12.47 17.36
N PRO A 20 -0.94 -13.59 16.89
CA PRO A 20 -1.12 -13.81 15.47
C PRO A 20 -2.00 -12.68 14.91
N LEU A 21 -1.48 -11.99 13.90
CA LEU A 21 -2.05 -10.77 13.33
C LEU A 21 -3.42 -10.98 12.67
N LEU A 22 -3.87 -12.22 12.49
CA LEU A 22 -5.22 -12.56 12.01
C LEU A 22 -5.66 -13.88 12.66
N THR A 23 -6.92 -13.95 13.08
CA THR A 23 -7.53 -15.12 13.74
C THR A 23 -8.12 -16.09 12.71
N GLU A 24 -8.10 -17.40 13.02
CA GLU A 24 -8.63 -18.45 12.12
C GLU A 24 -10.13 -18.25 11.78
N ASP A 25 -10.88 -17.67 12.72
CA ASP A 25 -12.28 -17.31 12.53
C ASP A 25 -12.48 -16.22 11.45
N ASP A 26 -11.52 -15.31 11.33
CA ASP A 26 -11.55 -14.24 10.32
C ASP A 26 -11.25 -14.81 8.93
N LEU A 27 -10.33 -15.79 8.84
CA LEU A 27 -10.05 -16.52 7.61
C LEU A 27 -11.28 -17.30 7.12
N TYR A 28 -12.04 -17.91 8.04
CA TYR A 28 -13.25 -18.67 7.69
C TYR A 28 -14.37 -17.76 7.16
N LYS A 29 -14.57 -16.59 7.77
CA LYS A 29 -15.56 -15.59 7.31
C LYS A 29 -15.20 -15.04 5.93
N LEU A 30 -13.92 -14.76 5.68
CA LEU A 30 -13.44 -14.29 4.38
C LEU A 30 -13.68 -15.34 3.29
N ARG A 31 -13.44 -16.62 3.59
CA ARG A 31 -13.66 -17.71 2.64
C ARG A 31 -15.13 -17.86 2.26
N ASN A 32 -16.03 -17.77 3.24
CA ASN A 32 -17.47 -17.90 3.00
C ASN A 32 -18.05 -16.64 2.33
N PHE A 33 -17.48 -15.46 2.58
CA PHE A 33 -17.92 -14.21 1.95
C PHE A 33 -17.46 -14.11 0.49
N ALA A 34 -16.23 -14.53 0.17
CA ALA A 34 -15.67 -14.42 -1.16
C ALA A 34 -16.22 -15.45 -2.17
N GLY A 35 -16.89 -16.53 -1.71
CA GLY A 35 -17.50 -17.54 -2.61
C GLY A 35 -16.51 -18.29 -3.51
N VAL A 36 -15.20 -18.21 -3.26
CA VAL A 36 -14.17 -18.81 -4.11
C VAL A 36 -13.97 -20.28 -3.75
N ALA A 37 -14.51 -21.18 -4.57
CA ALA A 37 -14.04 -22.56 -4.66
C ALA A 37 -12.61 -22.54 -5.22
N ALA A 38 -11.63 -22.91 -4.39
CA ALA A 38 -10.22 -22.89 -4.78
C ALA A 38 -9.95 -23.76 -6.01
N PRO A 39 -9.12 -23.27 -6.94
CA PRO A 39 -7.95 -24.01 -7.36
C PRO A 39 -6.73 -23.39 -6.67
N SER A 40 -5.95 -24.29 -6.05
CA SER A 40 -4.60 -24.03 -5.57
C SER A 40 -3.70 -23.64 -6.76
N ASN A 41 -3.60 -22.33 -7.02
CA ASN A 41 -2.42 -21.69 -7.59
C ASN A 41 -2.11 -20.48 -6.72
N SER A 42 -1.15 -20.64 -5.81
CA SER A 42 -0.44 -19.52 -5.20
C SER A 42 0.05 -18.57 -6.30
N MET A 43 0.01 -17.25 -6.04
CA MET A 43 0.19 -16.10 -6.95
C MET A 43 -1.15 -15.61 -7.51
N THR A 44 -1.94 -14.82 -6.79
CA THR A 44 -1.76 -13.36 -6.76
C THR A 44 -2.68 -12.78 -5.67
N SER A 45 -2.24 -12.74 -4.42
CA SER A 45 -2.63 -11.63 -3.55
C SER A 45 -1.64 -10.52 -3.87
N LEU A 46 -2.08 -9.48 -4.58
CA LEU A 46 -1.31 -8.24 -4.67
C LEU A 46 -1.33 -7.57 -3.28
N ASP A 47 -0.58 -8.14 -2.34
CA ASP A 47 -0.15 -7.43 -1.13
C ASP A 47 0.91 -6.41 -1.57
N LEU A 48 0.43 -5.23 -1.93
CA LEU A 48 1.25 -4.08 -2.34
C LEU A 48 1.50 -3.13 -1.16
N SER A 49 1.42 -3.62 0.10
CA SER A 49 1.66 -2.85 1.32
C SER A 49 2.88 -1.92 1.20
N GLY A 50 2.62 -0.65 0.89
CA GLY A 50 3.55 0.47 1.00
C GLY A 50 4.93 0.29 0.35
N ASN A 51 5.04 -0.40 -0.78
CA ASN A 51 6.35 -0.66 -1.39
C ASN A 51 6.88 0.62 -2.07
N VAL A 52 7.67 1.40 -1.33
CA VAL A 52 8.35 2.60 -1.83
C VAL A 52 9.56 2.17 -2.65
N LEU A 53 9.49 2.32 -3.96
CA LEU A 53 10.57 2.03 -4.88
C LEU A 53 11.51 3.24 -5.01
N ARG A 54 12.83 3.00 -5.07
CA ARG A 54 13.76 4.03 -5.54
C ARG A 54 13.92 3.91 -7.06
N VAL A 55 13.51 4.95 -7.76
CA VAL A 55 13.64 5.04 -9.23
C VAL A 55 15.11 5.06 -9.60
N LYS A 56 15.55 4.19 -10.51
CA LYS A 56 16.92 4.24 -11.06
C LYS A 56 16.95 5.09 -12.32
N SER A 57 18.14 5.59 -12.65
CA SER A 57 18.34 6.30 -13.92
C SER A 57 18.09 5.35 -15.09
N GLY A 58 17.11 5.68 -15.94
CA GLY A 58 16.69 4.85 -17.07
C GLY A 58 15.40 4.05 -16.83
N ASP A 59 14.89 4.00 -15.59
CA ASP A 59 13.57 3.42 -15.33
C ASP A 59 12.47 4.33 -15.89
N THR A 60 11.40 3.71 -16.39
CA THR A 60 10.20 4.41 -16.87
C THR A 60 8.96 4.00 -16.08
N LEU A 61 7.98 4.89 -15.98
CA LEU A 61 6.71 4.58 -15.33
C LEU A 61 6.03 3.37 -15.98
N GLY A 62 6.04 3.29 -17.32
CA GLY A 62 5.45 2.18 -18.05
C GLY A 62 6.06 0.83 -17.68
N GLN A 63 7.39 0.76 -17.59
CA GLN A 63 8.09 -0.47 -17.16
C GLN A 63 7.75 -0.84 -15.72
N ILE A 64 7.65 0.14 -14.82
CA ILE A 64 7.25 -0.09 -13.43
C ILE A 64 5.81 -0.62 -13.39
N VAL A 65 4.89 -0.01 -14.11
CA VAL A 65 3.49 -0.47 -14.19
C VAL A 65 3.42 -1.89 -14.75
N GLU A 66 4.16 -2.19 -15.82
CA GLU A 66 4.22 -3.54 -16.40
C GLU A 66 4.76 -4.56 -15.40
N THR A 67 5.82 -4.21 -14.66
CA THR A 67 6.51 -5.15 -13.78
C THR A 67 5.68 -5.46 -12.54
N TYR A 68 5.04 -4.46 -11.94
CA TYR A 68 4.37 -4.60 -10.64
C TYR A 68 2.87 -4.89 -10.76
N TYR A 69 2.23 -4.52 -11.88
CA TYR A 69 0.78 -4.69 -12.08
C TYR A 69 0.44 -5.64 -13.22
N VAL A 70 1.38 -6.47 -13.66
CA VAL A 70 1.10 -7.56 -14.60
C VAL A 70 -0.02 -8.45 -14.05
N GLY A 71 -1.03 -8.73 -14.87
CA GLY A 71 -2.15 -9.59 -14.48
C GLY A 71 -3.17 -8.95 -13.53
N SER A 72 -3.02 -7.68 -13.14
CA SER A 72 -4.01 -6.97 -12.31
C SER A 72 -5.35 -6.73 -13.00
N GLY A 73 -5.38 -6.79 -14.34
CA GLY A 73 -6.58 -6.46 -15.13
C GLY A 73 -6.93 -4.97 -15.17
N VAL A 74 -6.16 -4.12 -14.50
CA VAL A 74 -6.36 -2.66 -14.45
C VAL A 74 -5.70 -2.00 -15.65
N ASN A 75 -6.32 -0.95 -16.19
CA ASN A 75 -5.77 -0.17 -17.30
C ASN A 75 -4.44 0.52 -16.91
N LYS A 76 -3.42 0.42 -17.76
CA LYS A 76 -2.08 0.95 -17.53
C LYS A 76 -2.03 2.48 -17.42
N ASP A 77 -2.82 3.18 -18.24
CA ASP A 77 -2.90 4.64 -18.22
C ASP A 77 -3.57 5.13 -16.94
N PHE A 78 -4.58 4.40 -16.46
CA PHE A 78 -5.22 4.68 -15.18
C PHE A 78 -4.24 4.50 -14.02
N LEU A 79 -3.54 3.35 -13.96
CA LEU A 79 -2.48 3.12 -12.96
C LEU A 79 -1.42 4.21 -12.99
N ALA A 80 -0.96 4.61 -14.17
CA ALA A 80 0.00 5.69 -14.34
C ALA A 80 -0.51 7.02 -13.75
N GLN A 81 -1.78 7.37 -13.98
CA GLN A 81 -2.39 8.58 -13.41
C GLN A 81 -2.45 8.53 -11.88
N VAL A 82 -2.87 7.41 -11.30
CA VAL A 82 -2.92 7.26 -9.83
C VAL A 82 -1.52 7.37 -9.24
N ILE A 83 -0.53 6.71 -9.85
CA ILE A 83 0.87 6.78 -9.39
C ILE A 83 1.39 8.23 -9.46
N VAL A 84 1.11 8.97 -10.54
CA VAL A 84 1.53 10.36 -10.68
C VAL A 84 0.85 11.25 -9.63
N SER A 85 -0.45 11.05 -9.40
CA SER A 85 -1.23 11.78 -8.40
C SER A 85 -0.70 11.57 -6.97
N LYS A 86 -0.39 10.32 -6.61
CA LYS A 86 0.13 9.98 -5.28
C LYS A 86 1.62 10.36 -5.09
N ASN A 87 2.36 10.66 -6.16
CA ASN A 87 3.79 10.97 -6.10
C ASN A 87 4.18 12.27 -6.84
N PRO A 88 3.60 13.43 -6.49
CA PRO A 88 3.83 14.68 -7.23
C PRO A 88 5.31 15.11 -7.26
N THR A 89 6.10 14.72 -6.25
CA THR A 89 7.52 15.03 -6.15
C THR A 89 8.40 14.17 -7.05
N ALA A 90 7.93 12.99 -7.47
CA ALA A 90 8.69 12.08 -8.31
C ALA A 90 8.61 12.43 -9.81
N PHE A 91 7.64 13.27 -10.20
CA PHE A 91 7.39 13.61 -11.61
C PHE A 91 7.62 15.09 -11.89
N ARG A 92 8.34 15.37 -12.97
CA ARG A 92 8.57 16.75 -13.39
C ARG A 92 7.28 17.31 -14.03
N ARG A 93 6.68 18.31 -13.38
CA ARG A 93 5.43 18.96 -13.82
C ARG A 93 4.26 17.97 -13.99
N GLY A 94 4.24 16.88 -13.22
CA GLY A 94 3.23 15.83 -13.35
C GLY A 94 3.28 15.06 -14.68
N ASN A 95 4.36 15.20 -15.47
CA ASN A 95 4.49 14.45 -16.71
C ASN A 95 4.89 12.99 -16.39
N PRO A 96 4.06 11.99 -16.74
CA PRO A 96 4.33 10.58 -16.46
C PRO A 96 5.62 10.06 -17.12
N ASN A 97 6.02 10.68 -18.24
CA ASN A 97 7.23 10.32 -18.98
C ASN A 97 8.51 10.89 -18.36
N TRP A 98 8.41 11.84 -17.43
CA TRP A 98 9.56 12.49 -16.79
C TRP A 98 9.59 12.18 -15.30
N MET A 99 10.06 10.98 -14.98
CA MET A 99 10.31 10.53 -13.61
C MET A 99 11.72 10.93 -13.17
N MET A 100 11.85 11.43 -11.93
CA MET A 100 13.16 11.81 -11.37
C MET A 100 13.90 10.58 -10.86
N ALA A 101 15.12 10.38 -11.35
CA ALA A 101 16.01 9.34 -10.83
C ALA A 101 16.34 9.59 -9.35
N GLY A 102 16.35 8.53 -8.56
CA GLY A 102 16.57 8.55 -7.11
C GLY A 102 15.34 8.94 -6.29
N ALA A 103 14.22 9.33 -6.92
CA ALA A 103 12.99 9.63 -6.22
C ALA A 103 12.40 8.38 -5.56
N ALA A 104 11.77 8.59 -4.41
CA ALA A 104 10.93 7.60 -3.76
C ALA A 104 9.57 7.59 -4.46
N LEU A 105 9.22 6.43 -5.04
CA LEU A 105 7.98 6.20 -5.76
C LEU A 105 7.13 5.22 -4.95
N ARG A 106 6.05 5.73 -4.35
CA ARG A 106 5.04 4.92 -3.68
C ARG A 106 4.14 4.28 -4.73
N LEU A 107 4.03 2.96 -4.70
CA LEU A 107 3.07 2.22 -5.51
C LEU A 107 1.69 2.22 -4.81
N PRO A 108 0.59 2.56 -5.51
CA PRO A 108 -0.76 2.49 -4.96
C PRO A 108 -1.22 1.04 -4.75
N ASP A 109 -2.02 0.81 -3.71
CA ASP A 109 -2.73 -0.46 -3.52
C ASP A 109 -4.14 -0.41 -4.14
N GLY A 110 -4.94 -1.46 -3.94
CA GLY A 110 -6.33 -1.48 -4.40
C GLY A 110 -7.24 -0.41 -3.78
N SER A 111 -7.05 -0.07 -2.51
CA SER A 111 -7.79 1.02 -1.84
C SER A 111 -7.43 2.39 -2.42
N ASP A 112 -6.16 2.65 -2.71
CA ASP A 112 -5.70 3.89 -3.34
C ASP A 112 -6.33 4.10 -4.73
N LEU A 113 -6.61 3.01 -5.47
CA LEU A 113 -7.32 3.07 -6.75
C LEU A 113 -8.80 3.40 -6.57
N VAL A 114 -9.45 2.79 -5.59
CA VAL A 114 -10.87 3.05 -5.27
C VAL A 114 -11.03 4.50 -4.81
N ASP A 115 -10.18 4.98 -3.91
CA ASP A 115 -10.18 6.36 -3.42
C ASP A 115 -9.96 7.38 -4.55
N TYR A 116 -9.23 7.00 -5.60
CA TYR A 116 -9.00 7.89 -6.75
C TYR A 116 -10.25 8.02 -7.63
N ILE A 117 -11.06 6.97 -7.74
CA ILE A 117 -12.31 6.97 -8.54
C ILE A 117 -13.47 7.54 -7.71
N MET A 118 -13.49 7.20 -6.43
CA MET A 118 -14.47 7.61 -5.42
C MET A 118 -13.72 8.34 -4.30
N PRO A 119 -13.29 9.58 -4.54
CA PRO A 119 -12.77 10.39 -3.46
C PRO A 119 -13.91 10.60 -2.45
N GLU A 120 -13.73 10.07 -1.24
CA GLU A 120 -14.49 10.50 -0.07
C GLU A 120 -14.51 12.03 -0.09
N GLU A 121 -15.70 12.63 -0.07
CA GLU A 121 -16.00 14.04 -0.32
C GLU A 121 -15.28 14.95 0.70
N SER A 122 -13.95 15.07 0.57
CA SER A 122 -13.08 15.79 1.48
C SER A 122 -12.87 17.19 0.92
N GLU A 123 -13.59 18.10 1.57
CA GLU A 123 -13.42 19.54 1.53
C GLU A 123 -13.73 20.19 0.17
N LYS A 124 -15.05 20.28 -0.12
CA LYS A 124 -15.56 21.45 -0.85
C LYS A 124 -14.96 22.70 -0.17
N PRO A 125 -14.35 23.64 -0.92
CA PRO A 125 -13.90 24.90 -0.32
C PRO A 125 -15.08 25.49 0.45
N SER A 126 -14.84 25.88 1.70
CA SER A 126 -15.89 26.39 2.58
C SER A 126 -16.73 27.41 1.81
N THR A 127 -18.05 27.19 1.82
CA THR A 127 -19.03 28.07 1.16
C THR A 127 -18.85 29.55 1.56
N GLU A 128 -18.18 29.82 2.68
CA GLU A 128 -17.67 31.13 3.11
C GLU A 128 -16.94 31.93 2.00
N MET A 129 -16.15 31.29 1.12
CA MET A 129 -15.46 31.98 0.01
C MET A 129 -16.34 32.20 -1.24
N ARG A 130 -17.64 31.91 -1.20
CA ARG A 130 -18.57 32.21 -2.31
C ARG A 130 -19.33 33.53 -2.12
N ASP A 131 -19.28 34.11 -0.92
CA ASP A 131 -20.04 35.31 -0.54
C ASP A 131 -19.28 36.64 -0.69
N TRP A 132 -18.05 36.65 -1.21
CA TRP A 132 -17.25 37.89 -1.36
C TRP A 132 -17.61 38.75 -2.58
N VAL A 133 -18.59 38.33 -3.40
CA VAL A 133 -19.05 39.11 -4.56
C VAL A 133 -20.47 39.62 -4.31
N SER A 134 -20.56 40.81 -3.71
CA SER A 134 -21.78 41.63 -3.73
C SER A 134 -21.66 42.71 -4.80
N TYR A 135 -22.61 42.74 -5.74
CA TYR A 135 -22.73 43.83 -6.71
C TYR A 135 -23.61 44.96 -6.13
N PRO A 136 -23.22 46.23 -6.32
CA PRO A 136 -24.08 47.37 -6.00
C PRO A 136 -25.28 47.48 -6.94
#